data_AF-A0AAV6W9F3-F1
#
_entry.id   AF-A0AAV6W9F3-F1
#
_cell.length_a   1.000
_cell.length_b   1.000
_cell.length_c   1.000
_cell.angle_alpha   90.00
_cell.angle_beta   90.00
_cell.angle_gamma   90.00
#
_symmetry.space_group_name_H-M   'P 1'
#
loop_
_entity.id
_entity.type
_entity.pdbx_description
1 polymer ?
#
loop_
_entity_poly.entity_id
_entity_poly.type
_entity_poly.pdbx_seq_one_letter_code
_entity_poly.pdbx_strand_id
1 'polypeptide(L)'
;MFGLVRTLQNGFGSPKSVVSSPSSAGSAIESPRVDVGEIDTRAPFASVKAAVSLFGDVVSPRARPVTKKAKAEEQRVLEKEMQHLMILRELDYYKDQLKIAETAKSQALRDLQVANRTLQELTNKLENLSESKQAAIKSTEAAKNRANELKEHKSLKAHLANDAWKQDVDSERERYKTSAGELSASKQELTNLRQDFDAALEAKLSAFHEAEEAQQAARLNQEKQNQLAKEVAILRESLDQVKLEFLQAEDEHLMLTAEKEVRLLVHKSAKEVAEREMEHLKNECGFGENYEKKLEEMTEAIKVLQEQLNDVRISDLCSLQNVVSELENAKNALQEAVSEETSIRSSVEELKVKVEEMKRDCSESEKKAVEAEAKVEEMELNLGKMKNELNEAMSTNVFKDMQSALKKLLAEAESGRHEAEVTNKEVEVLKQEAEAAKAAAKEAEEKLQIALKEAEAAKVAEKLADDQIHNSPRIDDADLREGSLSGSNRKIRLSVDEFDSVNKKIEEFRKEADVKVGAAMAQVKSIKASENEALQKVEAILKENEEIESEIEDALKRTEMAEAAKKIVENELQKWRQKEENVQ
;
A
#
# COMPACT_ATOMS: atom_id res chain seq x y z
N MET A 1 -15.61 -27.20 59.28
CA MET A 1 -15.12 -28.49 58.73
C MET A 1 -16.21 -29.07 57.85
N PHE A 2 -15.84 -29.94 56.90
CA PHE A 2 -16.74 -30.75 56.07
C PHE A 2 -17.80 -31.49 56.92
N GLY A 3 -19.00 -31.83 56.44
CA GLY A 3 -19.56 -31.75 55.08
C GLY A 3 -20.33 -33.05 54.79
N LEU A 4 -21.55 -32.97 54.26
CA LEU A 4 -22.33 -34.15 53.87
C LEU A 4 -22.79 -34.02 52.41
N VAL A 5 -22.61 -35.11 51.65
CA VAL A 5 -22.96 -35.25 50.23
C VAL A 5 -23.52 -36.66 50.03
N ARG A 6 -24.31 -36.85 48.96
CA ARG A 6 -24.75 -38.12 48.34
C ARG A 6 -26.08 -38.72 48.82
N THR A 7 -26.92 -39.34 47.98
CA THR A 7 -27.33 -39.21 46.55
C THR A 7 -28.18 -40.46 46.19
N LEU A 8 -28.98 -40.42 45.10
CA LEU A 8 -29.61 -41.58 44.41
C LEU A 8 -30.78 -42.25 45.21
N GLN A 9 -31.75 -42.99 44.65
CA GLN A 9 -32.01 -43.46 43.27
C GLN A 9 -33.47 -43.95 43.07
N ASN A 10 -33.95 -43.99 41.79
CA ASN A 10 -34.97 -44.89 41.21
C ASN A 10 -36.42 -44.92 41.78
N GLY A 11 -37.46 -45.24 40.98
CA GLY A 11 -37.54 -45.44 39.53
C GLY A 11 -38.79 -46.23 39.05
N PHE A 12 -38.87 -46.46 37.73
CA PHE A 12 -39.68 -47.46 36.99
C PHE A 12 -41.22 -47.35 36.88
N GLY A 13 -41.72 -47.48 35.64
CA GLY A 13 -43.14 -47.73 35.31
C GLY A 13 -43.51 -47.53 33.83
N SER A 14 -43.39 -48.56 32.99
CA SER A 14 -43.91 -48.64 31.59
C SER A 14 -44.96 -49.80 31.52
N PRO A 15 -45.69 -50.16 30.43
CA PRO A 15 -45.59 -49.76 29.00
C PRO A 15 -46.95 -49.66 28.19
N LYS A 16 -46.87 -49.69 26.83
CA LYS A 16 -47.91 -50.00 25.78
C LYS A 16 -48.79 -48.82 25.28
N SER A 17 -48.67 -48.32 24.03
CA SER A 17 -49.04 -48.87 22.68
C SER A 17 -50.57 -48.90 22.45
N VAL A 18 -51.18 -48.39 21.36
CA VAL A 18 -50.96 -48.62 19.91
C VAL A 18 -51.60 -47.51 19.02
N VAL A 19 -50.99 -47.23 17.86
CA VAL A 19 -51.52 -46.84 16.49
C VAL A 19 -53.07 -46.69 16.35
N SER A 20 -53.67 -45.69 15.68
CA SER A 20 -53.53 -45.33 14.25
C SER A 20 -53.98 -43.90 13.87
N SER A 21 -53.51 -43.43 12.70
CA SER A 21 -53.84 -42.14 12.06
C SER A 21 -55.08 -42.22 11.11
N PRO A 22 -55.32 -41.36 10.09
CA PRO A 22 -56.61 -40.64 10.01
C PRO A 22 -57.34 -40.84 8.65
N SER A 23 -58.17 -39.86 8.29
CA SER A 23 -58.60 -39.46 6.94
C SER A 23 -60.06 -39.72 6.55
N SER A 24 -60.67 -38.69 5.96
CA SER A 24 -62.00 -38.68 5.36
C SER A 24 -61.89 -38.77 3.83
N ALA A 25 -62.86 -39.43 3.18
CA ALA A 25 -63.20 -39.22 1.77
C ALA A 25 -64.55 -39.88 1.37
N GLY A 26 -65.44 -39.10 0.77
CA GLY A 26 -66.07 -39.44 -0.52
C GLY A 26 -67.24 -40.45 -0.64
N SER A 27 -68.41 -39.89 -0.99
CA SER A 27 -69.25 -40.33 -2.15
C SER A 27 -70.36 -41.41 -2.02
N ALA A 28 -71.56 -40.93 -1.71
CA ALA A 28 -72.81 -40.96 -2.54
C ALA A 28 -73.55 -42.25 -2.95
N ILE A 29 -74.85 -42.05 -3.30
CA ILE A 29 -75.84 -42.97 -3.93
C ILE A 29 -76.49 -43.94 -2.90
N GLU A 30 -77.82 -44.12 -2.74
CA GLU A 30 -79.01 -43.93 -3.64
C GLU A 30 -80.31 -43.55 -2.87
N SER A 31 -81.42 -43.26 -3.56
CA SER A 31 -82.78 -43.07 -2.99
C SER A 31 -83.86 -43.74 -3.87
N PRO A 32 -85.04 -44.08 -3.32
CA PRO A 32 -86.29 -43.36 -3.70
C PRO A 32 -87.26 -43.17 -2.50
N ARG A 33 -87.86 -41.99 -2.27
CA ARG A 33 -89.03 -41.33 -2.91
C ARG A 33 -90.41 -42.02 -2.71
N VAL A 34 -91.34 -41.18 -2.23
CA VAL A 34 -92.80 -40.94 -2.53
C VAL A 34 -93.51 -40.64 -1.18
N ASP A 35 -94.38 -39.63 -0.98
CA ASP A 35 -95.33 -38.93 -1.87
C ASP A 35 -95.55 -37.41 -1.60
N VAL A 36 -96.44 -36.80 -2.39
CA VAL A 36 -96.71 -35.37 -2.71
C VAL A 36 -97.31 -34.46 -1.62
N GLY A 37 -97.03 -33.15 -1.75
CA GLY A 37 -97.83 -32.05 -1.19
C GLY A 37 -97.37 -30.65 -1.65
N GLU A 38 -97.86 -30.15 -2.80
CA GLU A 38 -97.50 -28.82 -3.36
C GLU A 38 -98.47 -27.70 -2.94
N ILE A 39 -97.95 -26.55 -2.48
CA ILE A 39 -98.65 -25.24 -2.54
C ILE A 39 -97.63 -24.13 -2.88
N ASP A 40 -97.97 -23.28 -3.86
CA ASP A 40 -97.22 -22.09 -4.28
C ASP A 40 -97.45 -20.89 -3.33
N THR A 41 -96.37 -20.18 -2.95
CA THR A 41 -96.42 -18.97 -2.11
C THR A 41 -95.39 -17.90 -2.49
N ARG A 42 -95.32 -17.51 -3.77
CA ARG A 42 -94.49 -16.36 -4.20
C ARG A 42 -94.95 -15.00 -3.61
N ALA A 43 -94.37 -14.63 -2.46
CA ALA A 43 -94.05 -13.28 -1.93
C ALA A 43 -95.18 -12.20 -1.84
N PRO A 44 -95.24 -11.34 -0.79
CA PRO A 44 -94.06 -10.73 -0.15
C PRO A 44 -94.12 -10.54 1.38
N PHE A 45 -93.03 -10.88 2.08
CA PHE A 45 -92.78 -10.38 3.44
C PHE A 45 -91.30 -10.02 3.60
N ALA A 46 -91.05 -8.86 4.22
CA ALA A 46 -89.73 -8.29 4.36
C ALA A 46 -88.83 -9.11 5.30
N SER A 47 -87.52 -9.02 5.07
CA SER A 47 -86.49 -9.73 5.83
C SER A 47 -86.62 -9.53 7.35
N VAL A 48 -86.47 -10.64 8.10
CA VAL A 48 -86.38 -10.69 9.58
C VAL A 48 -85.29 -9.74 10.14
N LYS A 49 -84.35 -9.30 9.30
CA LYS A 49 -83.34 -8.28 9.62
C LYS A 49 -83.93 -6.93 10.10
N ALA A 50 -85.20 -6.63 9.80
CA ALA A 50 -85.90 -5.45 10.33
C ALA A 50 -86.44 -5.64 11.76
N ALA A 51 -86.75 -6.87 12.19
CA ALA A 51 -87.37 -7.14 13.49
C ALA A 51 -86.39 -7.12 14.67
N VAL A 52 -85.08 -7.23 14.41
CA VAL A 52 -84.03 -7.25 15.45
C VAL A 52 -83.75 -5.85 16.03
N SER A 53 -84.23 -4.77 15.41
CA SER A 53 -84.05 -3.40 15.91
C SER A 53 -85.03 -2.99 17.02
N LEU A 54 -86.00 -3.85 17.39
CA LEU A 54 -87.09 -3.52 18.33
C LEU A 54 -86.83 -3.97 19.78
N PHE A 55 -85.69 -4.60 20.06
CA PHE A 55 -85.25 -4.99 21.41
C PHE A 55 -83.93 -4.33 21.82
N GLY A 56 -83.47 -3.33 21.07
CA GLY A 56 -82.33 -2.49 21.44
C GLY A 56 -82.75 -1.33 22.34
N ASP A 57 -83.12 -1.61 23.60
CA ASP A 57 -82.97 -0.71 24.75
C ASP A 57 -83.54 -1.32 26.05
N VAL A 58 -82.75 -2.18 26.71
CA VAL A 58 -82.85 -2.39 28.17
C VAL A 58 -81.45 -2.39 28.75
N VAL A 59 -81.19 -1.39 29.60
CA VAL A 59 -79.90 -1.14 30.25
C VAL A 59 -79.56 -2.28 31.22
N SER A 60 -78.38 -2.89 31.05
CA SER A 60 -77.76 -3.75 32.07
C SER A 60 -76.30 -3.34 32.29
N PRO A 61 -75.97 -2.64 33.40
CA PRO A 61 -74.64 -2.09 33.63
C PRO A 61 -73.79 -3.04 34.48
N ARG A 62 -73.44 -4.24 33.98
CA ARG A 62 -72.41 -5.08 34.63
C ARG A 62 -71.78 -6.19 33.76
N ALA A 63 -70.96 -5.80 32.78
CA ALA A 63 -69.87 -6.63 32.28
C ALA A 63 -68.53 -6.03 32.72
N ARG A 64 -67.82 -6.69 33.64
CA ARG A 64 -66.47 -6.24 34.06
C ARG A 64 -65.47 -6.45 32.92
N PRO A 65 -64.51 -5.54 32.67
CA PRO A 65 -63.53 -5.66 31.60
C PRO A 65 -62.37 -6.61 32.00
N VAL A 66 -62.61 -7.93 31.96
CA VAL A 66 -61.58 -8.93 32.31
C VAL A 66 -60.54 -9.10 31.20
N THR A 67 -60.92 -8.91 29.94
CA THR A 67 -60.06 -9.10 28.75
C THR A 67 -58.97 -8.06 28.54
N LYS A 68 -58.88 -7.02 29.39
CA LYS A 68 -57.82 -5.99 29.29
C LYS A 68 -56.47 -6.42 29.84
N LYS A 69 -56.44 -7.36 30.81
CA LYS A 69 -55.19 -7.85 31.42
C LYS A 69 -54.38 -8.70 30.42
N ALA A 70 -54.95 -9.81 29.94
CA ALA A 70 -54.27 -10.72 29.01
C ALA A 70 -53.58 -10.01 27.82
N LYS A 71 -54.24 -9.02 27.21
CA LYS A 71 -53.63 -8.21 26.13
C LYS A 71 -52.43 -7.36 26.56
N ALA A 72 -52.42 -6.86 27.80
CA ALA A 72 -51.29 -6.12 28.36
C ALA A 72 -50.13 -7.03 28.79
N GLU A 73 -50.40 -8.26 29.22
CA GLU A 73 -49.35 -9.28 29.42
C GLU A 73 -48.75 -9.73 28.07
N GLU A 74 -49.57 -10.02 27.06
CA GLU A 74 -49.13 -10.42 25.71
C GLU A 74 -48.29 -9.32 25.03
N GLN A 75 -48.69 -8.05 25.16
CA GLN A 75 -47.91 -6.90 24.70
C GLN A 75 -46.51 -6.84 25.37
N ARG A 76 -46.41 -7.16 26.66
CA ARG A 76 -45.14 -7.17 27.42
C ARG A 76 -44.21 -8.31 27.02
N VAL A 77 -44.74 -9.47 26.62
CA VAL A 77 -43.94 -10.57 26.05
C VAL A 77 -43.31 -10.13 24.72
N LEU A 78 -44.11 -9.56 23.81
CA LEU A 78 -43.64 -9.09 22.50
C LEU A 78 -42.58 -8.00 22.60
N GLU A 79 -42.74 -7.06 23.53
CA GLU A 79 -41.77 -5.98 23.77
C GLU A 79 -40.41 -6.53 24.23
N LYS A 80 -40.40 -7.50 25.15
CA LYS A 80 -39.16 -8.18 25.58
C LYS A 80 -38.54 -9.04 24.48
N GLU A 81 -39.34 -9.71 23.65
CA GLU A 81 -38.82 -10.47 22.51
C GLU A 81 -38.15 -9.56 21.47
N MET A 82 -38.72 -8.40 21.20
CA MET A 82 -38.11 -7.39 20.32
C MET A 82 -36.77 -6.88 20.88
N GLN A 83 -36.72 -6.52 22.17
CA GLN A 83 -35.48 -6.09 22.84
C GLN A 83 -34.40 -7.17 22.79
N HIS A 84 -34.76 -8.42 23.07
CA HIS A 84 -33.85 -9.57 23.00
C HIS A 84 -33.28 -9.78 21.58
N LEU A 85 -34.10 -9.65 20.53
CA LEU A 85 -33.64 -9.75 19.15
C LEU A 85 -32.68 -8.61 18.74
N MET A 86 -32.91 -7.38 19.21
CA MET A 86 -32.00 -6.25 18.96
C MET A 86 -30.62 -6.49 19.57
N ILE A 87 -30.56 -6.89 20.84
CA ILE A 87 -29.30 -7.11 21.55
C ILE A 87 -28.56 -8.35 21.00
N LEU A 88 -29.27 -9.38 20.51
CA LEU A 88 -28.63 -10.47 19.77
C LEU A 88 -27.94 -9.99 18.48
N ARG A 89 -28.56 -9.06 17.74
CA ARG A 89 -27.99 -8.49 16.52
C ARG A 89 -26.74 -7.65 16.82
N GLU A 90 -26.76 -6.86 17.89
CA GLU A 90 -25.59 -6.11 18.36
C GLU A 90 -24.46 -7.04 18.83
N LEU A 91 -24.80 -8.12 19.55
CA LEU A 91 -23.86 -9.12 20.01
C LEU A 91 -23.19 -9.87 18.84
N ASP A 92 -23.92 -10.18 17.77
CA ASP A 92 -23.34 -10.77 16.56
C ASP A 92 -22.48 -9.75 15.78
N TYR A 93 -22.88 -8.48 15.72
CA TYR A 93 -22.02 -7.41 15.18
C TYR A 93 -20.68 -7.32 15.94
N TYR A 94 -20.69 -7.29 17.26
CA TYR A 94 -19.46 -7.23 18.06
C TYR A 94 -18.61 -8.52 17.96
N LYS A 95 -19.21 -9.70 17.76
CA LYS A 95 -18.45 -10.93 17.43
C LYS A 95 -17.69 -10.80 16.11
N ASP A 96 -18.33 -10.26 15.08
CA ASP A 96 -17.70 -10.11 13.78
C ASP A 96 -16.60 -9.03 13.81
N GLN A 97 -16.83 -7.92 14.52
CA GLN A 97 -15.79 -6.94 14.82
C GLN A 97 -14.64 -7.51 15.66
N LEU A 98 -14.91 -8.43 16.61
CA LEU A 98 -13.87 -9.14 17.34
C LEU A 98 -13.04 -10.02 16.40
N LYS A 99 -13.66 -10.82 15.53
CA LYS A 99 -12.94 -11.64 14.52
C LYS A 99 -12.04 -10.77 13.63
N ILE A 100 -12.56 -9.65 13.14
CA ILE A 100 -11.78 -8.70 12.32
C ILE A 100 -10.56 -8.20 13.12
N ALA A 101 -10.77 -7.71 14.35
CA ALA A 101 -9.68 -7.24 15.22
C ALA A 101 -8.68 -8.36 15.58
N GLU A 102 -9.12 -9.60 15.82
CA GLU A 102 -8.25 -10.75 16.08
C GLU A 102 -7.42 -11.15 14.84
N THR A 103 -8.00 -11.09 13.64
CA THR A 103 -7.26 -11.34 12.40
C THR A 103 -6.24 -10.23 12.10
N ALA A 104 -6.61 -8.96 12.31
CA ALA A 104 -5.70 -7.82 12.19
C ALA A 104 -4.54 -7.91 13.19
N LYS A 105 -4.84 -8.18 14.46
CA LYS A 105 -3.83 -8.45 15.51
C LYS A 105 -2.90 -9.60 15.13
N SER A 106 -3.46 -10.69 14.59
CA SER A 106 -2.68 -11.85 14.17
C SER A 106 -1.77 -11.53 12.97
N GLN A 107 -2.18 -10.59 12.11
CA GLN A 107 -1.36 -10.10 11.00
C GLN A 107 -0.24 -9.18 11.51
N ALA A 108 -0.56 -8.15 12.31
CA ALA A 108 0.42 -7.24 12.89
C ALA A 108 1.49 -7.96 13.73
N LEU A 109 1.12 -9.02 14.47
CA LEU A 109 2.09 -9.87 15.17
C LEU A 109 3.02 -10.67 14.22
N ARG A 110 2.56 -11.07 13.03
CA ARG A 110 3.42 -11.67 12.00
C ARG A 110 4.38 -10.63 11.43
N ASP A 111 3.89 -9.44 11.12
CA ASP A 111 4.70 -8.37 10.52
C ASP A 111 5.76 -7.86 11.50
N LEU A 112 5.40 -7.70 12.78
CA LEU A 112 6.37 -7.48 13.87
C LEU A 112 7.40 -8.61 13.97
N GLN A 113 7.02 -9.88 13.77
CA GLN A 113 7.97 -10.99 13.78
C GLN A 113 8.90 -10.97 12.56
N VAL A 114 8.43 -10.51 11.40
CA VAL A 114 9.27 -10.29 10.20
C VAL A 114 10.24 -9.14 10.44
N ALA A 115 9.78 -8.00 10.95
CA ALA A 115 10.61 -6.83 11.26
C ALA A 115 11.70 -7.12 12.31
N ASN A 116 11.42 -7.99 13.29
CA ASN A 116 12.45 -8.43 14.23
C ASN A 116 13.49 -9.37 13.59
N ARG A 117 13.09 -10.23 12.65
CA ARG A 117 14.05 -11.07 11.90
C ARG A 117 14.95 -10.23 11.00
N THR A 118 14.38 -9.29 10.24
CA THR A 118 15.18 -8.41 9.36
C THR A 118 16.16 -7.56 10.16
N LEU A 119 15.75 -7.01 11.31
CA LEU A 119 16.65 -6.27 12.20
C LEU A 119 17.80 -7.17 12.71
N GLN A 120 17.52 -8.43 13.08
CA GLN A 120 18.56 -9.39 13.49
C GLN A 120 19.52 -9.75 12.33
N GLU A 121 19.01 -9.93 11.11
CA GLU A 121 19.84 -10.15 9.92
C GLU A 121 20.71 -8.94 9.57
N LEU A 122 20.18 -7.72 9.68
CA LEU A 122 20.92 -6.47 9.50
C LEU A 122 21.97 -6.29 10.60
N THR A 123 21.70 -6.73 11.84
CA THR A 123 22.67 -6.74 12.95
C THR A 123 23.87 -7.63 12.61
N ASN A 124 23.61 -8.86 12.18
CA ASN A 124 24.68 -9.80 11.81
C ASN A 124 25.48 -9.30 10.59
N LYS A 125 24.81 -8.68 9.60
CA LYS A 125 25.49 -8.02 8.46
C LYS A 125 26.37 -6.87 8.92
N LEU A 126 25.91 -6.05 9.87
CA LEU A 126 26.64 -4.89 10.40
C LEU A 126 27.89 -5.33 11.17
N GLU A 127 27.79 -6.39 11.97
CA GLU A 127 28.92 -7.00 12.66
C GLU A 127 29.98 -7.47 11.65
N ASN A 128 29.61 -8.37 10.73
CA ASN A 128 30.50 -8.88 9.67
C ASN A 128 31.15 -7.77 8.84
N LEU A 129 30.39 -6.72 8.47
CA LEU A 129 30.89 -5.62 7.66
C LEU A 129 31.81 -4.69 8.46
N SER A 130 31.60 -4.56 9.77
CA SER A 130 32.50 -3.84 10.67
C SER A 130 33.85 -4.56 10.84
N GLU A 131 33.84 -5.90 10.91
CA GLU A 131 35.05 -6.72 10.94
C GLU A 131 35.82 -6.62 9.62
N SER A 132 35.11 -6.76 8.48
CA SER A 132 35.67 -6.61 7.13
C SER A 132 36.32 -5.22 6.95
N LYS A 133 35.63 -4.15 7.35
CA LYS A 133 36.16 -2.79 7.36
C LYS A 133 37.43 -2.68 8.22
N GLN A 134 37.44 -3.29 9.40
CA GLN A 134 38.61 -3.25 10.30
C GLN A 134 39.80 -4.05 9.72
N ALA A 135 39.55 -5.13 8.98
CA ALA A 135 40.56 -5.86 8.24
C ALA A 135 41.10 -5.04 7.05
N ALA A 136 40.23 -4.36 6.29
CA ALA A 136 40.60 -3.45 5.21
C ALA A 136 41.47 -2.29 5.72
N ILE A 137 41.12 -1.67 6.86
CA ILE A 137 41.95 -0.64 7.51
C ILE A 137 43.35 -1.19 7.80
N LYS A 138 43.46 -2.33 8.50
CA LYS A 138 44.75 -2.98 8.80
C LYS A 138 45.56 -3.28 7.52
N SER A 139 44.90 -3.71 6.45
CA SER A 139 45.54 -3.96 5.15
C SER A 139 46.08 -2.66 4.52
N THR A 140 45.28 -1.59 4.48
CA THR A 140 45.71 -0.29 3.95
C THR A 140 46.87 0.31 4.74
N GLU A 141 46.88 0.17 6.06
CA GLU A 141 47.96 0.62 6.93
C GLU A 141 49.24 -0.19 6.69
N ALA A 142 49.14 -1.53 6.57
CA ALA A 142 50.27 -2.38 6.25
C ALA A 142 50.89 -2.07 4.87
N ALA A 143 50.06 -1.89 3.83
CA ALA A 143 50.53 -1.49 2.50
C ALA A 143 51.17 -0.09 2.50
N LYS A 144 50.57 0.87 3.23
CA LYS A 144 51.12 2.21 3.42
C LYS A 144 52.50 2.18 4.10
N ASN A 145 52.67 1.35 5.12
CA ASN A 145 53.94 1.21 5.84
C ASN A 145 55.02 0.60 4.93
N ARG A 146 54.75 -0.50 4.22
CA ARG A 146 55.68 -1.07 3.21
C ARG A 146 56.06 -0.07 2.13
N ALA A 147 55.09 0.67 1.60
CA ALA A 147 55.33 1.73 0.62
C ALA A 147 56.16 2.91 1.17
N ASN A 148 56.30 3.05 2.48
CA ASN A 148 57.20 4.01 3.11
C ASN A 148 58.57 3.40 3.40
N GLU A 149 58.64 2.17 3.93
CA GLU A 149 59.88 1.41 4.13
C GLU A 149 60.71 1.29 2.85
N LEU A 150 60.07 1.01 1.70
CA LEU A 150 60.75 0.98 0.40
C LEU A 150 61.32 2.35 -0.03
N LYS A 151 60.66 3.45 0.34
CA LYS A 151 61.17 4.83 0.09
C LYS A 151 62.32 5.19 1.03
N GLU A 152 62.31 4.70 2.27
CA GLU A 152 63.39 4.93 3.24
C GLU A 152 64.62 4.08 2.92
N HIS A 153 64.45 2.81 2.54
CA HIS A 153 65.54 1.97 2.03
C HIS A 153 66.22 2.58 0.79
N LYS A 154 65.49 3.29 -0.06
CA LYS A 154 66.07 4.07 -1.17
C LYS A 154 66.96 5.22 -0.67
N SER A 155 66.56 5.92 0.38
CA SER A 155 67.36 7.00 1.00
C SER A 155 68.72 6.49 1.50
N LEU A 156 68.75 5.26 2.02
CA LEU A 156 69.96 4.60 2.52
C LEU A 156 70.85 3.94 1.43
N LYS A 157 70.33 3.70 0.22
CA LYS A 157 70.97 2.81 -0.77
C LYS A 157 71.16 3.42 -2.17
N ALA A 158 71.32 4.74 -2.23
CA ALA A 158 71.27 5.56 -3.46
C ALA A 158 72.35 5.32 -4.56
N HIS A 159 73.17 4.26 -4.49
CA HIS A 159 74.35 4.08 -5.33
C HIS A 159 74.39 2.83 -6.23
N LEU A 160 73.31 2.04 -6.34
CA LEU A 160 73.27 0.88 -7.26
C LEU A 160 72.13 1.00 -8.27
N ALA A 161 72.50 1.13 -9.54
CA ALA A 161 71.58 1.29 -10.66
C ALA A 161 70.95 -0.06 -11.06
N ASN A 162 69.68 -0.25 -10.72
CA ASN A 162 68.82 -1.27 -11.31
C ASN A 162 67.37 -0.77 -11.19
N ASP A 163 66.58 -0.78 -12.26
CA ASP A 163 65.24 -0.15 -12.26
C ASP A 163 64.16 -0.96 -11.54
N ALA A 164 64.45 -2.20 -11.15
CA ALA A 164 63.52 -3.10 -10.46
C ALA A 164 62.85 -2.49 -9.20
N TRP A 165 63.56 -1.64 -8.43
CA TRP A 165 62.96 -1.02 -7.24
C TRP A 165 61.85 -0.01 -7.56
N LYS A 166 61.84 0.58 -8.77
CA LYS A 166 60.72 1.45 -9.21
C LYS A 166 59.47 0.61 -9.38
N GLN A 167 59.60 -0.52 -10.09
CA GLN A 167 58.55 -1.50 -10.30
C GLN A 167 58.00 -2.03 -8.96
N ASP A 168 58.86 -2.31 -7.98
CA ASP A 168 58.42 -2.72 -6.63
C ASP A 168 57.61 -1.62 -5.93
N VAL A 169 58.11 -0.37 -5.91
CA VAL A 169 57.41 0.78 -5.30
C VAL A 169 56.08 1.08 -5.99
N ASP A 170 56.04 1.00 -7.32
CA ASP A 170 54.82 1.23 -8.09
C ASP A 170 53.81 0.08 -7.90
N SER A 171 54.29 -1.16 -7.71
CA SER A 171 53.42 -2.30 -7.36
C SER A 171 52.79 -2.15 -5.95
N GLU A 172 53.54 -1.66 -4.96
CA GLU A 172 52.99 -1.37 -3.62
C GLU A 172 52.05 -0.14 -3.64
N ARG A 173 52.28 0.84 -4.53
CA ARG A 173 51.33 1.95 -4.75
C ARG A 173 50.00 1.47 -5.32
N GLU A 174 50.01 0.60 -6.32
CA GLU A 174 48.77 0.04 -6.88
C GLU A 174 48.08 -0.89 -5.88
N ARG A 175 48.82 -1.67 -5.05
CA ARG A 175 48.24 -2.41 -3.91
C ARG A 175 47.56 -1.47 -2.90
N TYR A 176 48.22 -0.39 -2.49
CA TYR A 176 47.63 0.61 -1.60
C TYR A 176 46.37 1.25 -2.20
N LYS A 177 46.40 1.61 -3.50
CA LYS A 177 45.26 2.18 -4.22
C LYS A 177 44.08 1.22 -4.29
N THR A 178 44.33 -0.07 -4.55
CA THR A 178 43.32 -1.14 -4.53
C THR A 178 42.69 -1.26 -3.13
N SER A 179 43.51 -1.42 -2.08
CA SER A 179 43.01 -1.53 -0.70
C SER A 179 42.30 -0.26 -0.21
N ALA A 180 42.71 0.92 -0.66
CA ALA A 180 42.01 2.17 -0.37
C ALA A 180 40.65 2.24 -1.07
N GLY A 181 40.55 1.69 -2.29
CA GLY A 181 39.29 1.47 -3.00
C GLY A 181 38.35 0.55 -2.23
N GLU A 182 38.82 -0.62 -1.81
CA GLU A 182 38.07 -1.57 -0.97
C GLU A 182 37.56 -0.94 0.34
N LEU A 183 38.42 -0.17 1.03
CA LEU A 183 38.04 0.58 2.23
C LEU A 183 36.98 1.65 1.94
N SER A 184 37.01 2.29 0.76
CA SER A 184 35.98 3.26 0.36
C SER A 184 34.64 2.60 0.04
N ALA A 185 34.65 1.44 -0.63
CA ALA A 185 33.46 0.64 -0.89
C ALA A 185 32.81 0.16 0.43
N SER A 186 33.60 -0.43 1.33
CA SER A 186 33.11 -0.87 2.65
C SER A 186 32.54 0.29 3.50
N LYS A 187 33.07 1.52 3.37
CA LYS A 187 32.47 2.71 4.01
C LYS A 187 31.12 3.10 3.40
N GLN A 188 30.95 2.97 2.08
CA GLN A 188 29.68 3.21 1.41
C GLN A 188 28.64 2.15 1.83
N GLU A 189 29.01 0.87 1.81
CA GLU A 189 28.14 -0.22 2.25
C GLU A 189 27.70 -0.06 3.72
N LEU A 190 28.61 0.38 4.61
CA LEU A 190 28.27 0.71 6.00
C LEU A 190 27.25 1.87 6.11
N THR A 191 27.26 2.80 5.16
CA THR A 191 26.35 3.95 5.13
C THR A 191 24.97 3.52 4.65
N ASN A 192 24.91 2.72 3.58
CA ASN A 192 23.67 2.11 3.08
C ASN A 192 23.04 1.22 4.17
N LEU A 193 23.84 0.35 4.81
CA LEU A 193 23.35 -0.57 5.84
C LEU A 193 22.80 0.15 7.09
N ARG A 194 23.28 1.36 7.40
CA ARG A 194 22.69 2.19 8.45
C ARG A 194 21.31 2.70 8.08
N GLN A 195 21.14 3.17 6.83
CA GLN A 195 19.83 3.59 6.31
C GLN A 195 18.84 2.42 6.30
N ASP A 196 19.27 1.23 5.89
CA ASP A 196 18.46 0.00 5.98
C ASP A 196 18.07 -0.31 7.44
N PHE A 197 18.97 -0.08 8.40
CA PHE A 197 18.73 -0.31 9.83
C PHE A 197 17.73 0.68 10.42
N ASP A 198 17.87 1.97 10.09
CA ASP A 198 16.98 3.03 10.55
C ASP A 198 15.56 2.81 9.99
N ALA A 199 15.44 2.47 8.69
CA ALA A 199 14.18 2.11 8.06
C ALA A 199 13.55 0.83 8.66
N ALA A 200 14.35 -0.19 8.97
CA ALA A 200 13.87 -1.41 9.63
C ALA A 200 13.43 -1.16 11.09
N LEU A 201 14.07 -0.22 11.79
CA LEU A 201 13.67 0.22 13.13
C LEU A 201 12.35 0.99 13.09
N GLU A 202 12.18 1.90 12.14
CA GLU A 202 10.94 2.66 11.93
C GLU A 202 9.78 1.72 11.59
N ALA A 203 9.96 0.82 10.61
CA ALA A 203 8.96 -0.21 10.28
C ALA A 203 8.60 -1.11 11.47
N LYS A 204 9.58 -1.44 12.33
CA LYS A 204 9.33 -2.18 13.58
C LYS A 204 8.52 -1.37 14.59
N LEU A 205 8.75 -0.07 14.72
CA LEU A 205 7.99 0.81 15.62
C LEU A 205 6.53 0.97 15.14
N SER A 206 6.31 1.17 13.84
CA SER A 206 4.96 1.21 13.26
C SER A 206 4.22 -0.11 13.45
N ALA A 207 4.85 -1.26 13.14
CA ALA A 207 4.27 -2.58 13.37
C ALA A 207 3.96 -2.86 14.87
N PHE A 208 4.73 -2.29 15.79
CA PHE A 208 4.43 -2.34 17.23
C PHE A 208 3.17 -1.54 17.58
N HIS A 209 3.05 -0.32 17.05
CA HIS A 209 1.90 0.55 17.29
C HIS A 209 0.62 -0.07 16.72
N GLU A 210 0.63 -0.52 15.47
CA GLU A 210 -0.49 -1.23 14.83
C GLU A 210 -0.89 -2.51 15.60
N ALA A 211 0.08 -3.27 16.11
CA ALA A 211 -0.20 -4.46 16.93
C ALA A 211 -0.82 -4.10 18.30
N GLU A 212 -0.44 -2.98 18.89
CA GLU A 212 -1.02 -2.47 20.15
C GLU A 212 -2.45 -1.96 19.93
N GLU A 213 -2.70 -1.16 18.88
CA GLU A 213 -4.03 -0.67 18.52
C GLU A 213 -4.99 -1.82 18.20
N ALA A 214 -4.57 -2.78 17.36
CA ALA A 214 -5.38 -3.96 17.05
C ALA A 214 -5.65 -4.82 18.29
N GLN A 215 -4.69 -4.90 19.22
CA GLN A 215 -4.89 -5.58 20.50
C GLN A 215 -5.86 -4.83 21.43
N GLN A 216 -5.83 -3.50 21.45
CA GLN A 216 -6.75 -2.70 22.26
C GLN A 216 -8.17 -2.73 21.69
N ALA A 217 -8.32 -2.64 20.36
CA ALA A 217 -9.60 -2.83 19.68
C ALA A 217 -10.20 -4.22 19.95
N ALA A 218 -9.39 -5.29 19.87
CA ALA A 218 -9.83 -6.64 20.20
C ALA A 218 -10.30 -6.77 21.66
N ARG A 219 -9.57 -6.17 22.63
CA ARG A 219 -9.99 -6.15 24.05
C ARG A 219 -11.33 -5.44 24.24
N LEU A 220 -11.49 -4.24 23.67
CA LEU A 220 -12.73 -3.46 23.80
C LEU A 220 -13.93 -4.19 23.17
N ASN A 221 -13.75 -4.80 21.99
CA ASN A 221 -14.79 -5.61 21.34
C ASN A 221 -15.14 -6.85 22.19
N GLN A 222 -14.15 -7.53 22.76
CA GLN A 222 -14.37 -8.66 23.66
C GLN A 222 -15.12 -8.26 24.95
N GLU A 223 -14.79 -7.11 25.54
CA GLU A 223 -15.49 -6.57 26.71
C GLU A 223 -16.95 -6.22 26.39
N LYS A 224 -17.21 -5.56 25.25
CA LYS A 224 -18.57 -5.25 24.77
C LYS A 224 -19.37 -6.52 24.48
N GLN A 225 -18.79 -7.49 23.79
CA GLN A 225 -19.41 -8.79 23.55
C GLN A 225 -19.76 -9.50 24.87
N ASN A 226 -18.84 -9.50 25.85
CA ASN A 226 -19.05 -10.11 27.16
C ASN A 226 -20.15 -9.39 27.97
N GLN A 227 -20.29 -8.08 27.82
CA GLN A 227 -21.35 -7.32 28.47
C GLN A 227 -22.72 -7.61 27.85
N LEU A 228 -22.84 -7.53 26.52
CA LEU A 228 -24.06 -7.89 25.79
C LEU A 228 -24.46 -9.36 26.04
N ALA A 229 -23.49 -10.28 26.17
CA ALA A 229 -23.78 -11.67 26.48
C ALA A 229 -24.45 -11.86 27.87
N LYS A 230 -24.10 -11.04 28.86
CA LYS A 230 -24.78 -11.02 30.17
C LYS A 230 -26.18 -10.43 30.05
N GLU A 231 -26.33 -9.35 29.30
CA GLU A 231 -27.63 -8.70 29.07
C GLU A 231 -28.61 -9.62 28.33
N VAL A 232 -28.13 -10.37 27.32
CA VAL A 232 -28.89 -11.45 26.66
C VAL A 232 -29.30 -12.53 27.66
N ALA A 233 -28.42 -12.94 28.58
CA ALA A 233 -28.75 -13.96 29.58
C ALA A 233 -29.84 -13.47 30.55
N ILE A 234 -29.70 -12.25 31.08
CA ILE A 234 -30.68 -11.61 31.98
C ILE A 234 -32.02 -11.42 31.26
N LEU A 235 -32.02 -10.96 30.01
CA LEU A 235 -33.25 -10.76 29.25
C LEU A 235 -33.97 -12.07 28.95
N ARG A 236 -33.23 -13.14 28.61
CA ARG A 236 -33.80 -14.50 28.43
C ARG A 236 -34.45 -14.99 29.71
N GLU A 237 -33.75 -14.94 30.84
CA GLU A 237 -34.31 -15.32 32.15
C GLU A 237 -35.57 -14.50 32.48
N SER A 238 -35.54 -13.20 32.21
CA SER A 238 -36.69 -12.31 32.42
C SER A 238 -37.85 -12.51 31.43
N LEU A 239 -37.59 -13.09 30.25
CA LEU A 239 -38.57 -13.43 29.23
C LEU A 239 -39.22 -14.77 29.56
N ASP A 240 -38.42 -15.75 29.97
CA ASP A 240 -38.87 -17.06 30.43
C ASP A 240 -39.74 -16.91 31.69
N GLN A 241 -39.37 -16.02 32.62
CA GLN A 241 -40.18 -15.67 33.80
C GLN A 241 -41.53 -15.04 33.40
N VAL A 242 -41.55 -14.05 32.50
CA VAL A 242 -42.82 -13.42 32.05
C VAL A 242 -43.69 -14.41 31.26
N LYS A 243 -43.09 -15.32 30.50
CA LYS A 243 -43.82 -16.41 29.81
C LYS A 243 -44.42 -17.41 30.81
N LEU A 244 -43.70 -17.75 31.88
CA LEU A 244 -44.22 -18.59 32.96
C LEU A 244 -45.38 -17.91 33.69
N GLU A 245 -45.24 -16.63 34.04
CA GLU A 245 -46.31 -15.82 34.66
C GLU A 245 -47.54 -15.68 33.74
N PHE A 246 -47.35 -15.50 32.43
CA PHE A 246 -48.43 -15.47 31.46
C PHE A 246 -49.21 -16.80 31.42
N LEU A 247 -48.51 -17.93 31.35
CA LEU A 247 -49.14 -19.26 31.35
C LEU A 247 -49.89 -19.54 32.67
N GLN A 248 -49.35 -19.10 33.81
CA GLN A 248 -50.02 -19.18 35.11
C GLN A 248 -51.29 -18.32 35.14
N ALA A 249 -51.22 -17.07 34.66
CA ALA A 249 -52.38 -16.18 34.59
C ALA A 249 -53.47 -16.68 33.63
N GLU A 250 -53.09 -17.38 32.56
CA GLU A 250 -54.03 -18.04 31.64
C GLU A 250 -54.76 -19.22 32.32
N ASP A 251 -54.04 -20.10 33.03
CA ASP A 251 -54.63 -21.22 33.78
C ASP A 251 -55.53 -20.72 34.93
N GLU A 252 -55.09 -19.73 35.70
CA GLU A 252 -55.92 -19.07 36.73
C GLU A 252 -57.21 -18.47 36.13
N HIS A 253 -57.12 -17.86 34.95
CA HIS A 253 -58.28 -17.29 34.26
C HIS A 253 -59.25 -18.37 33.77
N LEU A 254 -58.75 -19.51 33.26
CA LEU A 254 -59.57 -20.67 32.89
C LEU A 254 -60.27 -21.26 34.12
N MET A 255 -59.53 -21.46 35.21
CA MET A 255 -60.06 -21.96 36.49
C MET A 255 -61.14 -21.03 37.07
N LEU A 256 -60.91 -19.72 37.11
CA LEU A 256 -61.91 -18.73 37.53
C LEU A 256 -63.15 -18.71 36.64
N THR A 257 -62.98 -18.95 35.34
CA THR A 257 -64.10 -18.99 34.38
C THR A 257 -64.96 -20.23 34.63
N ALA A 258 -64.35 -21.41 34.78
CA ALA A 258 -65.06 -22.65 35.12
C ALA A 258 -65.75 -22.56 36.50
N GLU A 259 -65.08 -22.02 37.52
CA GLU A 259 -65.68 -21.85 38.84
C GLU A 259 -66.90 -20.90 38.81
N LYS A 260 -66.80 -19.81 38.05
CA LYS A 260 -67.92 -18.88 37.82
C LYS A 260 -69.10 -19.56 37.14
N GLU A 261 -68.87 -20.42 36.14
CA GLU A 261 -69.93 -21.19 35.48
C GLU A 261 -70.64 -22.15 36.45
N VAL A 262 -69.88 -22.85 37.30
CA VAL A 262 -70.44 -23.72 38.36
C VAL A 262 -71.29 -22.91 39.35
N ARG A 263 -70.79 -21.76 39.85
CA ARG A 263 -71.59 -20.88 40.74
C ARG A 263 -72.88 -20.38 40.07
N LEU A 264 -72.82 -20.06 38.77
CA LEU A 264 -73.99 -19.64 37.99
C LEU A 264 -75.05 -20.75 37.91
N LEU A 265 -74.62 -22.00 37.71
CA LEU A 265 -75.50 -23.17 37.70
C LEU A 265 -76.17 -23.39 39.07
N VAL A 266 -75.39 -23.31 40.16
CA VAL A 266 -75.90 -23.42 41.53
C VAL A 266 -76.93 -22.33 41.83
N HIS A 267 -76.62 -21.06 41.56
CA HIS A 267 -77.57 -19.96 41.76
C HIS A 267 -78.86 -20.11 40.93
N LYS A 268 -78.76 -20.61 39.69
CA LYS A 268 -79.93 -20.90 38.87
C LYS A 268 -80.83 -21.96 39.54
N SER A 269 -80.24 -23.08 39.99
CA SER A 269 -81.01 -24.14 40.66
C SER A 269 -81.62 -23.69 42.00
N ALA A 270 -80.90 -22.87 42.78
CA ALA A 270 -81.40 -22.33 44.05
C ALA A 270 -82.57 -21.35 43.84
N LYS A 271 -82.51 -20.54 42.77
CA LYS A 271 -83.63 -19.68 42.36
C LYS A 271 -84.87 -20.53 42.03
N GLU A 272 -84.70 -21.59 41.23
CA GLU A 272 -85.79 -22.51 40.86
C GLU A 272 -86.38 -23.26 42.07
N VAL A 273 -85.66 -23.38 43.20
CA VAL A 273 -86.19 -23.88 44.49
C VAL A 273 -87.01 -22.80 45.18
N ALA A 274 -86.45 -21.61 45.39
CA ALA A 274 -87.11 -20.52 46.11
C ALA A 274 -88.41 -20.06 45.42
N GLU A 275 -88.47 -20.06 44.08
CA GLU A 275 -89.70 -19.75 43.34
C GLU A 275 -90.83 -20.76 43.64
N ARG A 276 -90.51 -22.05 43.81
CA ARG A 276 -91.50 -23.09 44.20
C ARG A 276 -91.97 -22.94 45.65
N GLU A 277 -91.09 -22.58 46.57
CA GLU A 277 -91.42 -22.38 47.98
C GLU A 277 -92.29 -21.12 48.19
N MET A 278 -92.00 -20.04 47.46
CA MET A 278 -92.83 -18.82 47.46
C MET A 278 -94.24 -19.09 46.92
N GLU A 279 -94.37 -19.95 45.91
CA GLU A 279 -95.68 -20.36 45.37
C GLU A 279 -96.45 -21.28 46.33
N HIS A 280 -95.76 -22.10 47.14
CA HIS A 280 -96.37 -22.87 48.23
C HIS A 280 -96.92 -21.97 49.34
N LEU A 281 -96.08 -21.10 49.91
CA LEU A 281 -96.43 -20.23 51.04
C LEU A 281 -97.56 -19.23 50.71
N LYS A 282 -97.67 -18.83 49.44
CA LYS A 282 -98.75 -17.98 48.94
C LYS A 282 -100.15 -18.61 49.08
N ASN A 283 -100.24 -19.93 49.23
CA ASN A 283 -101.50 -20.67 49.31
C ASN A 283 -101.97 -20.95 50.77
N GLU A 284 -101.18 -20.67 51.80
CA GLU A 284 -101.39 -21.24 53.15
C GLU A 284 -101.84 -20.27 54.27
N CYS A 285 -101.93 -18.96 54.04
CA CYS A 285 -102.14 -17.99 55.13
C CYS A 285 -103.56 -17.38 55.24
N GLY A 286 -104.27 -17.65 56.35
CA GLY A 286 -105.49 -16.91 56.73
C GLY A 286 -105.96 -17.16 58.19
N PHE A 287 -106.29 -16.08 58.93
CA PHE A 287 -106.83 -16.02 60.31
C PHE A 287 -105.92 -16.63 61.42
N GLY A 288 -106.03 -16.36 62.74
CA GLY A 288 -106.93 -15.50 63.54
C GLY A 288 -107.59 -16.31 64.68
N GLU A 289 -107.61 -15.93 65.97
CA GLU A 289 -107.05 -14.79 66.74
C GLU A 289 -106.87 -15.21 68.24
N ASN A 290 -106.02 -14.54 69.05
CA ASN A 290 -106.00 -14.74 70.53
C ASN A 290 -105.24 -13.62 71.29
N TYR A 291 -105.89 -12.51 71.66
CA TYR A 291 -105.19 -11.25 71.97
C TYR A 291 -104.71 -11.00 73.41
N GLU A 292 -105.15 -11.77 74.40
CA GLU A 292 -104.84 -11.45 75.82
C GLU A 292 -103.59 -12.16 76.32
N LYS A 293 -103.45 -13.47 76.05
CA LYS A 293 -102.17 -14.17 76.25
C LYS A 293 -101.07 -13.62 75.34
N LYS A 294 -101.45 -13.21 74.12
CA LYS A 294 -100.60 -12.41 73.24
C LYS A 294 -100.18 -11.09 73.86
N LEU A 295 -100.90 -10.46 74.78
CA LEU A 295 -100.48 -9.16 75.32
C LEU A 295 -99.27 -9.30 76.26
N GLU A 296 -99.26 -10.35 77.08
CA GLU A 296 -98.14 -10.64 77.97
C GLU A 296 -96.97 -11.32 77.22
N GLU A 297 -97.27 -12.24 76.29
CA GLU A 297 -96.28 -12.74 75.31
C GLU A 297 -95.71 -11.61 74.45
N MET A 298 -96.51 -10.60 74.07
CA MET A 298 -96.05 -9.40 73.34
C MET A 298 -95.27 -8.45 74.24
N THR A 299 -95.54 -8.38 75.54
CA THR A 299 -94.76 -7.55 76.46
C THR A 299 -93.37 -8.14 76.69
N GLU A 300 -93.29 -9.46 76.87
CA GLU A 300 -92.00 -10.14 76.98
C GLU A 300 -91.28 -10.24 75.63
N ALA A 301 -92.00 -10.43 74.51
CA ALA A 301 -91.44 -10.29 73.17
C ALA A 301 -91.02 -8.84 72.85
N ILE A 302 -91.66 -7.81 73.39
CA ILE A 302 -91.20 -6.42 73.27
C ILE A 302 -89.86 -6.25 73.99
N LYS A 303 -89.63 -6.85 75.17
CA LYS A 303 -88.30 -6.86 75.81
C LYS A 303 -87.27 -7.58 74.95
N VAL A 304 -87.58 -8.79 74.46
CA VAL A 304 -86.66 -9.55 73.58
C VAL A 304 -86.38 -8.79 72.29
N LEU A 305 -87.37 -8.14 71.69
CA LEU A 305 -87.19 -7.27 70.53
C LEU A 305 -86.41 -5.99 70.86
N GLN A 306 -86.48 -5.47 72.09
CA GLN A 306 -85.67 -4.35 72.55
C GLN A 306 -84.20 -4.76 72.77
N GLU A 307 -83.94 -5.93 73.34
CA GLU A 307 -82.59 -6.51 73.42
C GLU A 307 -82.03 -6.81 72.03
N GLN A 308 -82.77 -7.53 71.18
CA GLN A 308 -82.39 -7.78 69.78
C GLN A 308 -82.19 -6.48 68.99
N LEU A 309 -83.01 -5.44 69.20
CA LEU A 309 -82.81 -4.14 68.55
C LEU A 309 -81.55 -3.43 69.07
N ASN A 310 -81.18 -3.60 70.34
CA ASN A 310 -79.95 -3.05 70.89
C ASN A 310 -78.72 -3.83 70.41
N ASP A 311 -78.78 -5.17 70.35
CA ASP A 311 -77.72 -6.01 69.79
C ASP A 311 -77.51 -5.73 68.29
N VAL A 312 -78.59 -5.62 67.52
CA VAL A 312 -78.54 -5.19 66.12
C VAL A 312 -77.96 -3.78 66.01
N ARG A 313 -78.39 -2.81 66.83
CA ARG A 313 -77.79 -1.45 66.82
C ARG A 313 -76.30 -1.44 67.16
N ILE A 314 -75.84 -2.28 68.09
CA ILE A 314 -74.42 -2.41 68.45
C ILE A 314 -73.65 -3.06 67.28
N SER A 315 -74.19 -4.14 66.70
CA SER A 315 -73.64 -4.78 65.50
C SER A 315 -73.56 -3.81 64.31
N ASP A 316 -74.62 -3.05 64.06
CA ASP A 316 -74.71 -2.04 63.00
C ASP A 316 -73.69 -0.92 63.24
N LEU A 317 -73.57 -0.40 64.47
CA LEU A 317 -72.55 0.59 64.84
C LEU A 317 -71.13 0.06 64.64
N CYS A 318 -70.84 -1.17 65.06
CA CYS A 318 -69.55 -1.80 64.81
C CYS A 318 -69.29 -2.01 63.31
N SER A 319 -70.31 -2.40 62.53
CA SER A 319 -70.18 -2.55 61.07
C SER A 319 -69.92 -1.22 60.38
N LEU A 320 -70.61 -0.14 60.79
CA LEU A 320 -70.40 1.22 60.30
C LEU A 320 -69.01 1.72 60.67
N GLN A 321 -68.53 1.44 61.89
CA GLN A 321 -67.19 1.82 62.32
C GLN A 321 -66.11 1.09 61.51
N ASN A 322 -66.31 -0.20 61.20
CA ASN A 322 -65.43 -0.94 60.29
C ASN A 322 -65.43 -0.30 58.90
N VAL A 323 -66.60 -0.07 58.28
CA VAL A 323 -66.73 0.59 56.96
C VAL A 323 -66.09 1.98 56.94
N VAL A 324 -66.20 2.77 58.01
CA VAL A 324 -65.55 4.10 58.12
C VAL A 324 -64.03 3.97 58.17
N SER A 325 -63.49 2.98 58.87
CA SER A 325 -62.03 2.74 58.90
C SER A 325 -61.50 2.18 57.57
N GLU A 326 -62.24 1.30 56.89
CA GLU A 326 -61.95 0.88 55.52
C GLU A 326 -61.97 2.07 54.54
N LEU A 327 -62.92 3.00 54.70
CA LEU A 327 -63.03 4.20 53.88
C LEU A 327 -61.83 5.14 54.05
N GLU A 328 -61.39 5.42 55.28
CA GLU A 328 -60.19 6.25 55.50
C GLU A 328 -58.90 5.54 55.04
N ASN A 329 -58.81 4.21 55.18
CA ASN A 329 -57.71 3.44 54.61
C ASN A 329 -57.68 3.55 53.07
N ALA A 330 -58.83 3.40 52.41
CA ALA A 330 -58.95 3.54 50.95
C ALA A 330 -58.63 4.96 50.46
N LYS A 331 -59.03 5.98 51.23
CA LYS A 331 -58.71 7.40 50.97
C LYS A 331 -57.21 7.68 51.11
N ASN A 332 -56.55 7.13 52.14
CA ASN A 332 -55.11 7.28 52.32
C ASN A 332 -54.33 6.63 51.16
N ALA A 333 -54.72 5.40 50.76
CA ALA A 333 -54.13 4.73 49.60
C ALA A 333 -54.38 5.50 48.27
N LEU A 334 -55.55 6.13 48.10
CA LEU A 334 -55.83 6.99 46.95
C LEU A 334 -54.94 8.25 46.95
N GLN A 335 -54.72 8.86 48.12
CA GLN A 335 -53.86 10.04 48.26
C GLN A 335 -52.38 9.71 47.95
N GLU A 336 -51.91 8.53 48.35
CA GLU A 336 -50.58 7.99 48.02
C GLU A 336 -50.45 7.76 46.50
N ALA A 337 -51.41 7.05 45.89
CA ALA A 337 -51.43 6.80 44.44
C ALA A 337 -51.47 8.09 43.60
N VAL A 338 -52.16 9.14 44.06
CA VAL A 338 -52.15 10.47 43.40
C VAL A 338 -50.76 11.12 43.51
N SER A 339 -50.08 10.98 44.65
CA SER A 339 -48.71 11.50 44.79
C SER A 339 -47.71 10.78 43.88
N GLU A 340 -47.81 9.46 43.78
CA GLU A 340 -47.02 8.65 42.83
C GLU A 340 -47.32 9.04 41.38
N GLU A 341 -48.59 9.20 41.01
CA GLU A 341 -48.98 9.65 39.67
C GLU A 341 -48.32 11.00 39.32
N THR A 342 -48.29 11.96 40.25
CA THR A 342 -47.64 13.25 39.99
C THR A 342 -46.13 13.14 39.84
N SER A 343 -45.47 12.22 40.55
CA SER A 343 -44.02 11.95 40.46
C SER A 343 -43.64 11.22 39.17
N ILE A 344 -44.46 10.27 38.74
CA ILE A 344 -44.30 9.57 37.45
C ILE A 344 -44.51 10.58 36.31
N ARG A 345 -45.54 11.44 36.41
CA ARG A 345 -45.86 12.44 35.39
C ARG A 345 -44.73 13.47 35.19
N SER A 346 -44.10 13.96 36.26
CA SER A 346 -42.94 14.85 36.16
C SER A 346 -41.73 14.14 35.53
N SER A 347 -41.46 12.91 35.93
CA SER A 347 -40.38 12.08 35.37
C SER A 347 -40.56 11.81 33.87
N VAL A 348 -41.81 11.57 33.43
CA VAL A 348 -42.16 11.38 32.01
C VAL A 348 -41.95 12.67 31.20
N GLU A 349 -42.32 13.83 31.74
CA GLU A 349 -42.11 15.11 31.03
C GLU A 349 -40.61 15.46 30.97
N GLU A 350 -39.81 15.16 32.01
CA GLU A 350 -38.35 15.30 31.96
C GLU A 350 -37.71 14.40 30.89
N LEU A 351 -38.11 13.12 30.83
CA LEU A 351 -37.64 12.18 29.80
C LEU A 351 -38.04 12.64 28.39
N LYS A 352 -39.25 13.17 28.22
CA LYS A 352 -39.74 13.71 26.94
C LYS A 352 -38.93 14.92 26.46
N VAL A 353 -38.55 15.83 27.36
CA VAL A 353 -37.63 16.94 27.04
C VAL A 353 -36.26 16.40 26.60
N LYS A 354 -35.70 15.41 27.30
CA LYS A 354 -34.42 14.77 26.92
C LYS A 354 -34.50 14.05 25.56
N VAL A 355 -35.63 13.44 25.23
CA VAL A 355 -35.84 12.79 23.91
C VAL A 355 -35.86 13.81 22.78
N GLU A 356 -36.58 14.93 22.91
CA GLU A 356 -36.55 16.00 21.89
C GLU A 356 -35.20 16.72 21.84
N GLU A 357 -34.42 16.71 22.92
CA GLU A 357 -33.02 17.16 22.92
C GLU A 357 -32.10 16.23 22.13
N MET A 358 -32.03 14.95 22.48
CA MET A 358 -31.24 13.97 21.73
C MET A 358 -31.60 13.93 20.24
N LYS A 359 -32.87 14.15 19.89
CA LYS A 359 -33.35 14.20 18.52
C LYS A 359 -32.86 15.45 17.77
N ARG A 360 -32.77 16.61 18.43
CA ARG A 360 -32.08 17.80 17.87
C ARG A 360 -30.61 17.50 17.62
N ASP A 361 -29.93 16.92 18.61
CA ASP A 361 -28.49 16.64 18.55
C ASP A 361 -28.17 15.61 17.45
N CYS A 362 -28.99 14.58 17.29
CA CYS A 362 -28.91 13.64 16.16
C CYS A 362 -29.08 14.37 14.82
N SER A 363 -30.09 15.24 14.70
CA SER A 363 -30.35 16.02 13.47
C SER A 363 -29.22 17.01 13.15
N GLU A 364 -28.50 17.52 14.14
CA GLU A 364 -27.33 18.38 13.95
C GLU A 364 -26.09 17.56 13.55
N SER A 365 -25.89 16.39 14.18
CA SER A 365 -24.81 15.47 13.84
C SER A 365 -24.96 14.90 12.42
N GLU A 366 -26.18 14.56 12.01
CA GLU A 366 -26.51 14.09 10.65
C GLU A 366 -26.16 15.14 9.60
N LYS A 367 -26.51 16.42 9.83
CA LYS A 367 -26.10 17.52 8.94
C LYS A 367 -24.57 17.67 8.84
N LYS A 368 -23.87 17.60 9.98
CA LYS A 368 -22.40 17.65 10.01
C LYS A 368 -21.76 16.47 9.29
N ALA A 369 -22.37 15.28 9.33
CA ALA A 369 -21.92 14.11 8.59
C ALA A 369 -22.06 14.32 7.07
N VAL A 370 -23.22 14.80 6.60
CA VAL A 370 -23.45 15.12 5.18
C VAL A 370 -22.50 16.23 4.67
N GLU A 371 -22.24 17.26 5.49
CA GLU A 371 -21.26 18.30 5.16
C GLU A 371 -19.81 17.80 5.13
N ALA A 372 -19.49 16.74 5.88
CA ALA A 372 -18.18 16.10 5.85
C ALA A 372 -18.05 15.17 4.62
N GLU A 373 -19.09 14.41 4.30
CA GLU A 373 -19.18 13.53 3.13
C GLU A 373 -18.99 14.32 1.83
N ALA A 374 -19.68 15.46 1.66
CA ALA A 374 -19.51 16.35 0.52
C ALA A 374 -18.07 16.89 0.36
N LYS A 375 -17.35 17.11 1.47
CA LYS A 375 -15.92 17.52 1.43
C LYS A 375 -14.99 16.37 1.07
N VAL A 376 -15.33 15.14 1.46
CA VAL A 376 -14.60 13.94 1.03
C VAL A 376 -14.77 13.75 -0.48
N GLU A 377 -15.98 13.85 -1.02
CA GLU A 377 -16.24 13.80 -2.47
C GLU A 377 -15.44 14.89 -3.23
N GLU A 378 -15.37 16.12 -2.71
CA GLU A 378 -14.55 17.19 -3.30
C GLU A 378 -13.06 16.86 -3.33
N MET A 379 -12.53 16.31 -2.23
CA MET A 379 -11.13 15.88 -2.14
C MET A 379 -10.83 14.70 -3.07
N GLU A 380 -11.72 13.71 -3.17
CA GLU A 380 -11.59 12.59 -4.10
C GLU A 380 -11.59 13.04 -5.56
N LEU A 381 -12.46 13.99 -5.91
CA LEU A 381 -12.52 14.58 -7.26
C LEU A 381 -11.21 15.31 -7.59
N ASN A 382 -10.64 16.07 -6.65
CA ASN A 382 -9.37 16.77 -6.85
C ASN A 382 -8.17 15.81 -6.89
N LEU A 383 -8.16 14.73 -6.10
CA LEU A 383 -7.19 13.64 -6.24
C LEU A 383 -7.30 12.95 -7.61
N GLY A 384 -8.51 12.74 -8.11
CA GLY A 384 -8.77 12.22 -9.46
C GLY A 384 -8.18 13.12 -10.57
N LYS A 385 -8.36 14.44 -10.47
CA LYS A 385 -7.73 15.41 -11.39
C LYS A 385 -6.20 15.33 -11.36
N MET A 386 -5.58 15.47 -10.18
CA MET A 386 -4.11 15.42 -10.07
C MET A 386 -3.54 14.08 -10.54
N LYS A 387 -4.24 12.97 -10.30
CA LYS A 387 -3.86 11.64 -10.82
C LYS A 387 -3.91 11.58 -12.34
N ASN A 388 -4.90 12.22 -12.97
CA ASN A 388 -4.99 12.29 -14.42
C ASN A 388 -3.90 13.21 -15.01
N GLU A 389 -3.67 14.38 -14.41
CA GLU A 389 -2.58 15.29 -14.80
C GLU A 389 -1.20 14.62 -14.67
N LEU A 390 -0.97 13.86 -13.60
CA LEU A 390 0.24 13.05 -13.41
C LEU A 390 0.35 11.94 -14.46
N ASN A 391 -0.74 11.25 -14.78
CA ASN A 391 -0.76 10.23 -15.84
C ASN A 391 -0.51 10.82 -17.22
N GLU A 392 -1.04 12.01 -17.52
CA GLU A 392 -0.76 12.73 -18.76
C GLU A 392 0.71 13.14 -18.84
N ALA A 393 1.26 13.73 -17.77
CA ALA A 393 2.69 14.05 -17.67
C ALA A 393 3.57 12.80 -17.84
N MET A 394 3.25 11.69 -17.19
CA MET A 394 3.95 10.40 -17.30
C MET A 394 3.75 9.73 -18.67
N SER A 395 2.66 10.02 -19.38
CA SER A 395 2.41 9.57 -20.75
C SER A 395 3.03 10.48 -21.80
N THR A 396 3.52 11.68 -21.46
CA THR A 396 4.40 12.41 -22.36
C THR A 396 5.70 11.63 -22.51
N ASN A 397 6.04 11.26 -23.76
CA ASN A 397 7.11 10.31 -24.06
C ASN A 397 8.54 10.83 -23.75
N VAL A 398 8.70 11.94 -23.01
CA VAL A 398 9.97 12.60 -22.71
C VAL A 398 11.03 11.62 -22.22
N PHE A 399 10.69 10.66 -21.35
CA PHE A 399 11.65 9.64 -20.89
C PHE A 399 12.08 8.68 -22.01
N LYS A 400 11.14 8.23 -22.84
CA LYS A 400 11.40 7.31 -23.96
C LYS A 400 12.18 7.99 -25.09
N ASP A 401 11.82 9.23 -25.39
CA ASP A 401 12.45 10.05 -26.40
C ASP A 401 13.86 10.45 -25.96
N MET A 402 14.05 10.87 -24.69
CA MET A 402 15.37 11.11 -24.09
C MET A 402 16.23 9.85 -24.06
N GLN A 403 15.66 8.68 -23.74
CA GLN A 403 16.39 7.41 -23.78
C GLN A 403 16.78 7.01 -25.21
N SER A 404 15.96 7.34 -26.21
CA SER A 404 16.29 7.11 -27.63
C SER A 404 17.39 8.06 -28.12
N ALA A 405 17.35 9.34 -27.71
CA ALA A 405 18.37 10.34 -28.02
C ALA A 405 19.72 9.99 -27.38
N LEU A 406 19.73 9.59 -26.10
CA LEU A 406 20.93 9.11 -25.42
C LEU A 406 21.57 7.91 -26.13
N LYS A 407 20.77 6.91 -26.52
CA LYS A 407 21.28 5.74 -27.27
C LYS A 407 21.88 6.14 -28.63
N LYS A 408 21.27 7.11 -29.33
CA LYS A 408 21.79 7.62 -30.60
C LYS A 408 23.13 8.34 -30.41
N LEU A 409 23.20 9.26 -29.46
CA LEU A 409 24.44 10.00 -29.14
C LEU A 409 25.58 9.08 -28.69
N LEU A 410 25.28 8.02 -27.94
CA LEU A 410 26.28 7.05 -27.49
C LEU A 410 26.86 6.27 -28.68
N ALA A 411 26.01 5.80 -29.61
CA ALA A 411 26.47 5.13 -30.83
C ALA A 411 27.29 6.05 -31.76
N GLU A 412 26.90 7.33 -31.86
CA GLU A 412 27.60 8.36 -32.64
C GLU A 412 28.99 8.66 -32.05
N ALA A 413 29.09 8.78 -30.71
CA ALA A 413 30.36 8.93 -30.01
C ALA A 413 31.27 7.68 -30.11
N GLU A 414 30.69 6.47 -30.13
CA GLU A 414 31.45 5.24 -30.36
C GLU A 414 32.00 5.12 -31.79
N SER A 415 31.25 5.57 -32.81
CA SER A 415 31.72 5.64 -34.21
C SER A 415 32.88 6.62 -34.33
N GLY A 416 32.71 7.86 -33.86
CA GLY A 416 33.75 8.89 -33.89
C GLY A 416 35.03 8.48 -33.15
N ARG A 417 34.90 7.74 -32.02
CA ARG A 417 36.05 7.16 -31.32
C ARG A 417 36.76 6.09 -32.17
N HIS A 418 36.01 5.24 -32.88
CA HIS A 418 36.62 4.21 -33.73
C HIS A 418 37.32 4.82 -34.95
N GLU A 419 36.69 5.80 -35.60
CA GLU A 419 37.27 6.58 -36.70
C GLU A 419 38.57 7.27 -36.25
N ALA A 420 38.55 7.94 -35.08
CA ALA A 420 39.75 8.53 -34.48
C ALA A 420 40.84 7.48 -34.13
N GLU A 421 40.47 6.25 -33.75
CA GLU A 421 41.45 5.18 -33.50
C GLU A 421 42.07 4.65 -34.81
N VAL A 422 41.32 4.64 -35.90
CA VAL A 422 41.80 4.28 -37.25
C VAL A 422 42.75 5.35 -37.78
N THR A 423 42.34 6.63 -37.76
CA THR A 423 43.20 7.73 -38.25
C THR A 423 44.48 7.87 -37.43
N ASN A 424 44.45 7.65 -36.10
CA ASN A 424 45.67 7.62 -35.30
C ASN A 424 46.64 6.47 -35.71
N LYS A 425 46.12 5.30 -36.11
CA LYS A 425 46.96 4.21 -36.62
C LYS A 425 47.55 4.55 -37.99
N GLU A 426 46.77 5.17 -38.86
CA GLU A 426 47.24 5.64 -40.18
C GLU A 426 48.30 6.74 -40.04
N VAL A 427 48.13 7.69 -39.12
CA VAL A 427 49.12 8.73 -38.79
C VAL A 427 50.42 8.12 -38.27
N GLU A 428 50.37 7.12 -37.38
CA GLU A 428 51.59 6.48 -36.87
C GLU A 428 52.32 5.67 -37.97
N VAL A 429 51.59 5.05 -38.91
CA VAL A 429 52.18 4.41 -40.10
C VAL A 429 52.84 5.44 -41.01
N LEU A 430 52.13 6.52 -41.37
CA LEU A 430 52.67 7.61 -42.21
C LEU A 430 53.90 8.27 -41.58
N LYS A 431 53.94 8.38 -40.26
CA LYS A 431 55.10 8.87 -39.49
C LYS A 431 56.30 7.93 -39.59
N GLN A 432 56.09 6.61 -39.49
CA GLN A 432 57.15 5.61 -39.71
C GLN A 432 57.66 5.63 -41.16
N GLU A 433 56.78 5.77 -42.14
CA GLU A 433 57.16 5.94 -43.55
C GLU A 433 57.96 7.23 -43.79
N ALA A 434 57.57 8.35 -43.16
CA ALA A 434 58.28 9.61 -43.24
C ALA A 434 59.68 9.55 -42.60
N GLU A 435 59.83 8.86 -41.46
CA GLU A 435 61.14 8.62 -40.84
C GLU A 435 62.04 7.72 -41.71
N ALA A 436 61.48 6.67 -42.30
CA ALA A 436 62.20 5.79 -43.24
C ALA A 436 62.64 6.55 -44.51
N ALA A 437 61.75 7.37 -45.09
CA ALA A 437 62.08 8.22 -46.23
C ALA A 437 63.18 9.24 -45.90
N LYS A 438 63.15 9.84 -44.70
CA LYS A 438 64.18 10.75 -44.21
C LYS A 438 65.54 10.07 -44.03
N ALA A 439 65.56 8.83 -43.53
CA ALA A 439 66.78 8.04 -43.42
C ALA A 439 67.37 7.71 -44.80
N ALA A 440 66.53 7.27 -45.76
CA ALA A 440 66.94 7.00 -47.13
C ALA A 440 67.45 8.27 -47.86
N ALA A 441 66.82 9.42 -47.63
CA ALA A 441 67.27 10.70 -48.17
C ALA A 441 68.66 11.09 -47.65
N LYS A 442 68.94 10.90 -46.34
CA LYS A 442 70.26 11.15 -45.76
C LYS A 442 71.33 10.20 -46.32
N GLU A 443 71.01 8.92 -46.50
CA GLU A 443 71.92 7.96 -47.13
C GLU A 443 72.23 8.33 -48.58
N ALA A 444 71.24 8.83 -49.33
CA ALA A 444 71.43 9.34 -50.69
C ALA A 444 72.29 10.61 -50.72
N GLU A 445 72.14 11.52 -49.75
CA GLU A 445 72.98 12.72 -49.60
C GLU A 445 74.44 12.35 -49.31
N GLU A 446 74.69 11.41 -48.39
CA GLU A 446 76.04 10.92 -48.08
C GLU A 446 76.70 10.27 -49.31
N LYS A 447 75.95 9.46 -50.08
CA LYS A 447 76.43 8.90 -51.36
C LYS A 447 76.72 9.98 -52.41
N LEU A 448 75.89 11.03 -52.50
CA LEU A 448 76.12 12.16 -53.39
C LEU A 448 77.40 12.93 -53.02
N GLN A 449 77.66 13.14 -51.73
CA GLN A 449 78.90 13.77 -51.26
C GLN A 449 80.14 12.93 -51.59
N ILE A 450 80.05 11.60 -51.54
CA ILE A 450 81.13 10.70 -51.96
C ILE A 450 81.36 10.83 -53.48
N ALA A 451 80.30 10.72 -54.29
CA ALA A 451 80.37 10.84 -55.74
C ALA A 451 80.88 12.22 -56.20
N LEU A 452 80.56 13.30 -55.47
CA LEU A 452 81.12 14.63 -55.72
C LEU A 452 82.63 14.69 -55.47
N LYS A 453 83.12 14.11 -54.36
CA LYS A 453 84.57 14.03 -54.08
C LYS A 453 85.31 13.17 -55.10
N GLU A 454 84.70 12.08 -55.55
CA GLU A 454 85.25 11.23 -56.62
C GLU A 454 85.28 11.98 -57.97
N ALA A 455 84.24 12.73 -58.30
CA ALA A 455 84.20 13.57 -59.51
C ALA A 455 85.22 14.72 -59.45
N GLU A 456 85.42 15.35 -58.29
CA GLU A 456 86.48 16.35 -58.09
C GLU A 456 87.88 15.74 -58.23
N ALA A 457 88.11 14.56 -57.64
CA ALA A 457 89.37 13.84 -57.78
C ALA A 457 89.64 13.42 -59.23
N ALA A 458 88.62 12.95 -59.96
CA ALA A 458 88.71 12.66 -61.38
C ALA A 458 89.02 13.91 -62.21
N LYS A 459 88.45 15.07 -61.85
CA LYS A 459 88.71 16.36 -62.51
C LYS A 459 90.11 16.93 -62.22
N VAL A 460 90.69 16.61 -61.07
CA VAL A 460 92.09 16.88 -60.75
C VAL A 460 93.03 15.95 -61.55
N ALA A 461 92.68 14.67 -61.67
CA ALA A 461 93.42 13.71 -62.49
C ALA A 461 93.35 14.05 -64.00
N GLU A 462 92.19 14.52 -64.48
CA GLU A 462 91.98 15.05 -65.84
C GLU A 462 92.94 16.22 -66.10
N LYS A 463 92.94 17.24 -65.23
CA LYS A 463 93.89 18.38 -65.34
C LYS A 463 95.35 17.94 -65.30
N LEU A 464 95.71 17.00 -64.42
CA LEU A 464 97.08 16.52 -64.31
C LEU A 464 97.52 15.73 -65.56
N ALA A 465 96.61 15.02 -66.21
CA ALA A 465 96.86 14.40 -67.52
C ALA A 465 96.98 15.45 -68.63
N ASP A 466 96.13 16.47 -68.63
CA ASP A 466 96.17 17.58 -69.60
C ASP A 466 97.48 18.39 -69.47
N ASP A 467 97.92 18.69 -68.25
CA ASP A 467 99.20 19.31 -67.93
C ASP A 467 100.39 18.44 -68.36
N GLN A 468 100.32 17.11 -68.20
CA GLN A 468 101.35 16.18 -68.71
C GLN A 468 101.39 16.09 -70.24
N ILE A 469 100.25 16.27 -70.92
CA ILE A 469 100.16 16.33 -72.38
C ILE A 469 100.74 17.66 -72.90
N HIS A 470 100.51 18.77 -72.19
CA HIS A 470 100.97 20.10 -72.60
C HIS A 470 102.41 20.44 -72.20
N ASN A 471 102.96 19.86 -71.13
CA ASN A 471 104.29 20.19 -70.60
C ASN A 471 105.28 19.01 -70.61
N SER A 472 105.74 18.59 -71.79
CA SER A 472 106.95 17.76 -71.94
C SER A 472 108.16 18.62 -72.36
N PRO A 473 109.33 18.51 -71.70
CA PRO A 473 110.47 19.38 -72.00
C PRO A 473 111.17 19.02 -73.32
N ARG A 474 111.34 20.03 -74.18
CA ARG A 474 112.51 20.09 -75.06
C ARG A 474 113.71 20.51 -74.23
N ILE A 475 114.86 19.88 -74.42
CA ILE A 475 116.19 20.51 -74.51
C ILE A 475 117.19 19.44 -75.00
N ASP A 476 118.11 19.88 -75.85
CA ASP A 476 119.08 19.03 -76.52
C ASP A 476 120.31 18.69 -75.66
N ASP A 477 120.98 17.61 -76.06
CA ASP A 477 122.34 17.16 -75.80
C ASP A 477 123.29 18.06 -74.98
N ALA A 478 123.90 17.50 -73.93
CA ALA A 478 125.35 17.20 -73.95
C ALA A 478 125.83 16.28 -72.81
N ASP A 479 126.54 15.23 -73.23
CA ASP A 479 127.72 14.59 -72.62
C ASP A 479 127.63 13.48 -71.52
N LEU A 480 128.43 12.43 -71.83
CA LEU A 480 128.99 11.35 -70.99
C LEU A 480 128.12 10.18 -70.44
N ARG A 481 128.15 9.09 -71.22
CA ARG A 481 128.42 7.67 -70.83
C ARG A 481 127.68 7.09 -69.60
N GLU A 482 126.79 6.11 -69.83
CA GLU A 482 127.12 4.67 -69.99
C GLU A 482 125.92 3.95 -70.65
N GLY A 483 126.13 2.81 -71.34
CA GLY A 483 125.30 2.47 -72.51
C GLY A 483 124.16 1.46 -72.37
N SER A 484 123.03 1.73 -73.06
CA SER A 484 122.32 0.76 -73.91
C SER A 484 121.34 1.46 -74.89
N LEU A 485 121.10 0.85 -76.06
CA LEU A 485 120.48 1.47 -77.25
C LEU A 485 118.93 1.50 -77.13
N SER A 486 118.26 2.66 -77.07
CA SER A 486 117.82 3.54 -78.18
C SER A 486 116.88 2.87 -79.21
N GLY A 487 115.66 3.35 -79.51
CA GLY A 487 114.86 4.49 -79.01
C GLY A 487 113.78 4.93 -80.04
N SER A 488 112.62 5.48 -79.64
CA SER A 488 111.75 6.25 -80.57
C SER A 488 110.64 7.10 -79.91
N ASN A 489 110.53 8.35 -80.36
CA ASN A 489 109.47 9.30 -79.98
C ASN A 489 108.13 8.96 -80.65
N ARG A 490 107.08 8.65 -79.88
CA ARG A 490 105.74 8.38 -80.44
C ARG A 490 104.91 9.64 -80.68
N LYS A 491 105.13 10.30 -81.82
CA LYS A 491 104.05 11.02 -82.50
C LYS A 491 103.11 10.00 -83.13
N ILE A 492 101.94 9.79 -82.56
CA ILE A 492 100.93 8.89 -83.13
C ILE A 492 100.36 9.55 -84.39
N ARG A 493 100.72 9.05 -85.57
CA ARG A 493 99.97 9.32 -86.80
C ARG A 493 98.77 8.38 -86.81
N LEU A 494 97.63 8.87 -86.34
CA LEU A 494 96.35 8.23 -86.62
C LEU A 494 96.05 8.36 -88.12
N SER A 495 95.56 7.30 -88.74
CA SER A 495 94.88 7.41 -90.03
C SER A 495 93.61 8.28 -89.90
N VAL A 496 93.10 8.79 -91.02
CA VAL A 496 91.85 9.58 -91.01
C VAL A 496 90.71 8.75 -90.41
N ASP A 497 90.63 7.47 -90.78
CA ASP A 497 89.64 6.52 -90.26
C ASP A 497 89.75 6.30 -88.74
N GLU A 498 90.97 6.24 -88.18
CA GLU A 498 91.18 6.13 -86.73
C GLU A 498 90.84 7.42 -85.98
N PHE A 499 91.18 8.58 -86.55
CA PHE A 499 90.80 9.88 -85.99
C PHE A 499 89.27 10.04 -85.97
N ASP A 500 88.61 9.76 -87.10
CA ASP A 500 87.15 9.82 -87.21
C ASP A 500 86.47 8.77 -86.32
N SER A 501 87.06 7.58 -86.15
CA SER A 501 86.57 6.58 -85.21
C SER A 501 86.68 7.02 -83.75
N VAL A 502 87.77 7.70 -83.35
CA VAL A 502 87.91 8.24 -81.99
C VAL A 502 86.95 9.41 -81.78
N ASN A 503 86.85 10.32 -82.74
CA ASN A 503 85.99 11.50 -82.64
C ASN A 503 84.50 11.11 -82.63
N LYS A 504 84.10 10.10 -83.42
CA LYS A 504 82.77 9.49 -83.36
C LYS A 504 82.48 8.90 -81.97
N LYS A 505 83.47 8.24 -81.35
CA LYS A 505 83.32 7.63 -80.03
C LYS A 505 83.24 8.67 -78.90
N ILE A 506 83.94 9.79 -79.05
CA ILE A 506 83.79 10.98 -78.17
C ILE A 506 82.36 11.54 -78.27
N GLU A 507 81.83 11.71 -79.49
CA GLU A 507 80.46 12.19 -79.69
C GLU A 507 79.39 11.17 -79.25
N GLU A 508 79.66 9.87 -79.30
CA GLU A 508 78.82 8.83 -78.69
C GLU A 508 78.80 8.94 -77.16
N PHE A 509 79.96 9.06 -76.50
CA PHE A 509 80.02 9.29 -75.04
C PHE A 509 79.40 10.61 -74.62
N ARG A 510 79.53 11.67 -75.43
CA ARG A 510 78.90 12.96 -75.18
C ARG A 510 77.37 12.86 -75.21
N LYS A 511 76.81 12.18 -76.21
CA LYS A 511 75.36 11.89 -76.28
C LYS A 511 74.90 11.03 -75.10
N GLU A 512 75.70 10.04 -74.69
CA GLU A 512 75.40 9.25 -73.50
C GLU A 512 75.39 10.09 -72.22
N ALA A 513 76.33 11.04 -72.08
CA ALA A 513 76.38 12.00 -70.98
C ALA A 513 75.18 12.95 -71.00
N ASP A 514 74.84 13.54 -72.16
CA ASP A 514 73.67 14.42 -72.33
C ASP A 514 72.35 13.70 -71.99
N VAL A 515 72.22 12.42 -72.37
CA VAL A 515 71.07 11.57 -72.00
C VAL A 515 71.03 11.31 -70.48
N LYS A 516 72.18 11.02 -69.84
CA LYS A 516 72.26 10.84 -68.38
C LYS A 516 71.92 12.13 -67.61
N VAL A 517 72.41 13.28 -68.07
CA VAL A 517 72.07 14.60 -67.51
C VAL A 517 70.58 14.90 -67.69
N GLY A 518 70.02 14.63 -68.88
CA GLY A 518 68.58 14.75 -69.13
C GLY A 518 67.72 13.89 -68.21
N ALA A 519 68.12 12.64 -67.98
CA ALA A 519 67.45 11.73 -67.05
C ALA A 519 67.52 12.22 -65.59
N ALA A 520 68.69 12.68 -65.14
CA ALA A 520 68.86 13.25 -63.80
C ALA A 520 68.02 14.54 -63.61
N MET A 521 67.99 15.42 -64.62
CA MET A 521 67.14 16.62 -64.59
C MET A 521 65.64 16.29 -64.57
N ALA A 522 65.22 15.20 -65.23
CA ALA A 522 63.83 14.72 -65.17
C ALA A 522 63.49 14.20 -63.76
N GLN A 523 64.37 13.42 -63.13
CA GLN A 523 64.20 12.97 -61.74
C GLN A 523 64.11 14.15 -60.76
N VAL A 524 65.01 15.15 -60.86
CA VAL A 524 64.96 16.36 -60.02
C VAL A 524 63.66 17.14 -60.21
N LYS A 525 63.15 17.25 -61.44
CA LYS A 525 61.84 17.88 -61.69
C LYS A 525 60.69 17.08 -61.07
N SER A 526 60.74 15.75 -61.12
CA SER A 526 59.74 14.88 -60.48
C SER A 526 59.75 15.03 -58.95
N ILE A 527 60.94 15.06 -58.34
CA ILE A 527 61.09 15.22 -56.88
C ILE A 527 60.54 16.59 -56.44
N LYS A 528 60.88 17.67 -57.15
CA LYS A 528 60.34 19.01 -56.86
C LYS A 528 58.83 19.13 -57.04
N ALA A 529 58.24 18.36 -57.96
CA ALA A 529 56.80 18.30 -58.10
C ALA A 529 56.15 17.61 -56.88
N SER A 530 56.67 16.45 -56.45
CA SER A 530 56.17 15.78 -55.25
C SER A 530 56.41 16.55 -53.94
N GLU A 531 57.52 17.29 -53.85
CA GLU A 531 57.83 18.18 -52.72
C GLU A 531 56.77 19.29 -52.58
N ASN A 532 56.42 19.95 -53.69
CA ASN A 532 55.37 20.96 -53.70
C ASN A 532 53.99 20.37 -53.39
N GLU A 533 53.67 19.17 -53.87
CA GLU A 533 52.40 18.50 -53.55
C GLU A 533 52.31 18.14 -52.05
N ALA A 534 53.42 17.67 -51.46
CA ALA A 534 53.50 17.39 -50.03
C ALA A 534 53.34 18.67 -49.19
N LEU A 535 53.99 19.77 -49.59
CA LEU A 535 53.83 21.07 -48.93
C LEU A 535 52.38 21.58 -48.99
N GLN A 536 51.70 21.44 -50.13
CA GLN A 536 50.28 21.80 -50.27
C GLN A 536 49.36 20.97 -49.36
N LYS A 537 49.63 19.67 -49.20
CA LYS A 537 48.88 18.80 -48.27
C LYS A 537 49.08 19.23 -46.81
N VAL A 538 50.32 19.56 -46.43
CA VAL A 538 50.61 20.07 -45.08
C VAL A 538 49.93 21.42 -44.83
N GLU A 539 49.93 22.33 -45.80
CA GLU A 539 49.23 23.62 -45.68
C GLU A 539 47.70 23.45 -45.56
N ALA A 540 47.11 22.46 -46.25
CA ALA A 540 45.69 22.14 -46.12
C ALA A 540 45.35 21.58 -44.72
N ILE A 541 46.13 20.64 -44.20
CA ILE A 541 45.94 20.05 -42.87
C ILE A 541 46.07 21.11 -41.77
N LEU A 542 46.99 22.08 -41.92
CA LEU A 542 47.13 23.17 -40.95
C LEU A 542 45.88 24.07 -40.91
N LYS A 543 45.27 24.37 -42.07
CA LYS A 543 44.03 25.15 -42.13
C LYS A 543 42.83 24.40 -41.54
N GLU A 544 42.72 23.10 -41.82
CA GLU A 544 41.69 22.24 -41.23
C GLU A 544 41.82 22.17 -39.71
N ASN A 545 43.05 22.09 -39.17
CA ASN A 545 43.29 22.19 -37.72
C ASN A 545 42.91 23.56 -37.14
N GLU A 546 43.22 24.67 -37.82
CA GLU A 546 42.80 26.02 -37.38
C GLU A 546 41.27 26.16 -37.36
N GLU A 547 40.55 25.58 -38.33
CA GLU A 547 39.08 25.54 -38.37
C GLU A 547 38.52 24.70 -37.20
N ILE A 548 39.07 23.50 -36.96
CA ILE A 548 38.68 22.63 -35.83
C ILE A 548 38.94 23.30 -34.48
N GLU A 549 40.08 23.96 -34.28
CA GLU A 549 40.36 24.71 -33.04
C GLU A 549 39.35 25.83 -32.81
N SER A 550 38.97 26.56 -33.87
CA SER A 550 37.92 27.58 -33.79
C SER A 550 36.55 26.99 -33.44
N GLU A 551 36.17 25.84 -34.00
CA GLU A 551 34.90 25.17 -33.66
C GLU A 551 34.87 24.68 -32.20
N ILE A 552 36.01 24.18 -31.69
CA ILE A 552 36.16 23.77 -30.29
C ILE A 552 36.01 24.98 -29.34
N GLU A 553 36.64 26.12 -29.65
CA GLU A 553 36.52 27.32 -28.82
C GLU A 553 35.06 27.83 -28.77
N ASP A 554 34.36 27.78 -29.91
CA ASP A 554 32.95 28.16 -30.00
C ASP A 554 32.02 27.17 -29.28
N ALA A 555 32.31 25.87 -29.34
CA ALA A 555 31.60 24.86 -28.57
C ALA A 555 31.78 25.07 -27.06
N LEU A 556 33.02 25.35 -26.61
CA LEU A 556 33.31 25.66 -25.21
C LEU A 556 32.50 26.87 -24.72
N LYS A 557 32.55 28.00 -25.43
CA LYS A 557 31.75 29.20 -25.10
C LYS A 557 30.25 28.89 -24.98
N ARG A 558 29.69 28.08 -25.89
CA ARG A 558 28.28 27.66 -25.82
C ARG A 558 28.00 26.80 -24.57
N THR A 559 28.90 25.90 -24.18
CA THR A 559 28.75 25.10 -22.95
C THR A 559 28.85 25.96 -21.68
N GLU A 560 29.77 26.92 -21.61
CA GLU A 560 29.88 27.86 -20.48
C GLU A 560 28.60 28.71 -20.33
N MET A 561 28.06 29.23 -21.44
CA MET A 561 26.80 29.98 -21.43
C MET A 561 25.61 29.11 -20.99
N ALA A 562 25.57 27.83 -21.40
CA ALA A 562 24.55 26.89 -20.96
C ALA A 562 24.67 26.54 -19.47
N GLU A 563 25.88 26.38 -18.95
CA GLU A 563 26.11 26.14 -17.51
C GLU A 563 25.75 27.38 -16.66
N ALA A 564 26.07 28.59 -17.14
CA ALA A 564 25.65 29.83 -16.50
C ALA A 564 24.12 29.97 -16.47
N ALA A 565 23.44 29.70 -17.59
CA ALA A 565 21.98 29.69 -17.66
C ALA A 565 21.36 28.64 -16.71
N LYS A 566 21.92 27.42 -16.68
CA LYS A 566 21.52 26.35 -15.75
C LYS A 566 21.62 26.81 -14.29
N LYS A 567 22.75 27.41 -13.89
CA LYS A 567 22.94 27.94 -12.53
C LYS A 567 21.92 29.02 -12.16
N ILE A 568 21.49 29.86 -13.10
CA ILE A 568 20.44 30.85 -12.85
C ILE A 568 19.10 30.14 -12.57
N VAL A 569 18.73 29.14 -13.38
CA VAL A 569 17.49 28.36 -13.20
C VAL A 569 17.50 27.56 -11.89
N GLU A 570 18.63 26.92 -11.55
CA GLU A 570 18.78 26.19 -10.29
C GLU A 570 18.66 27.12 -9.06
N ASN A 571 19.28 28.30 -9.10
CA ASN A 571 19.15 29.31 -8.04
C ASN A 571 17.72 29.82 -7.88
N GLU A 572 16.98 30.04 -8.98
CA GLU A 572 15.55 30.40 -8.88
C GLU A 572 14.73 29.23 -8.31
N LEU A 573 14.88 28.01 -8.82
CA LEU A 573 14.20 26.82 -8.30
C LEU A 573 14.45 26.62 -6.79
N GLN A 574 15.66 26.89 -6.31
CA GLN A 574 15.97 26.85 -4.87
C GLN A 574 15.20 27.92 -4.08
N LYS A 575 15.06 29.15 -4.60
CA LYS A 575 14.23 30.20 -3.99
C LYS A 575 12.74 29.86 -4.01
N TRP A 576 12.25 29.13 -5.02
CA TRP A 576 10.86 28.66 -5.07
C TRP A 576 10.60 27.63 -3.97
N ARG A 577 11.44 26.60 -3.83
CA ARG A 577 11.35 25.62 -2.72
C ARG A 577 11.39 26.29 -1.35
N GLN A 578 12.32 27.21 -1.14
CA GLN A 578 12.40 27.98 0.11
C GLN A 578 11.16 28.85 0.38
N LYS A 579 10.42 29.29 -0.64
CA LYS A 579 9.14 30.00 -0.42
C LYS A 579 8.01 29.04 -0.07
N GLU A 580 7.96 27.87 -0.68
CA GLU A 580 6.98 26.82 -0.34
C GLU A 580 7.16 26.34 1.10
N GLU A 581 8.40 26.13 1.54
CA GLU A 581 8.76 25.76 2.93
C GLU A 581 8.46 26.86 3.97
N ASN A 582 8.35 28.14 3.57
CA ASN A 582 8.02 29.27 4.46
C ASN A 582 6.53 29.68 4.41
N VAL A 583 5.67 28.90 3.73
CA VAL A 583 4.23 29.14 3.61
C VAL A 583 3.40 28.06 4.34
N GLN A 584 4.08 27.10 4.98
CA GLN A 584 3.53 26.19 6.01
C GLN A 584 3.83 26.72 7.43
#